data_AF-A0A5B9GIX7-F1
#
_entry.id   AF-A0A5B9GIX7-F1
#
_cell.length_a   1.000
_cell.length_b   1.000
_cell.length_c   1.000
_cell.angle_alpha   90.00
_cell.angle_beta   90.00
_cell.angle_gamma   90.00
#
_symmetry.space_group_name_H-M   'P 1'
#
loop_
_entity.id
_entity.type
_entity.pdbx_description
1 polymer ?
#
loop_
_entity_poly.entity_id
_entity_poly.type
_entity_poly.pdbx_seq_one_letter_code
_entity_poly.pdbx_strand_id
1 'polypeptide(L)' 'MMRSNSLKSGDVLRIVRRWADSFKTESAAARSVGIARQTLNEMTNGKKPFSERVLSAAGIKRIQPPAEYYLMDEI' A
#
# COMPACT_ATOMS: atom_id res chain seq x y z
N MET A 1 -10.31 -19.55 16.94
CA MET A 1 -9.17 -18.69 16.53
C MET A 1 -9.62 -17.85 15.34
N MET A 2 -9.88 -16.55 15.54
CA MET A 2 -10.11 -15.63 14.42
C MET A 2 -8.79 -15.47 13.64
N ARG A 3 -8.82 -15.80 12.34
CA ARG A 3 -7.71 -15.50 11.45
C ARG A 3 -7.68 -13.99 11.21
N SER A 4 -6.84 -13.26 11.94
CA SER A 4 -6.61 -11.84 11.67
C SER A 4 -5.95 -11.70 10.30
N ASN A 5 -6.72 -11.30 9.29
CA ASN A 5 -6.25 -11.12 7.91
C ASN A 5 -5.56 -9.74 7.76
N SER A 6 -4.68 -9.40 8.71
CA SER A 6 -4.00 -8.12 8.80
C SER A 6 -2.53 -8.27 8.43
N LEU A 7 -2.10 -7.59 7.37
CA LEU A 7 -0.69 -7.53 6.98
C LEU A 7 0.05 -6.53 7.87
N LYS A 8 1.19 -6.94 8.44
CA LYS A 8 2.07 -6.01 9.14
C LYS A 8 2.77 -5.10 8.13
N SER A 9 3.20 -3.91 8.56
CA SER A 9 3.92 -2.96 7.70
C SER A 9 5.15 -3.57 7.01
N GLY A 10 5.86 -4.48 7.69
CA GLY A 10 6.98 -5.22 7.10
C GLY A 10 6.57 -6.18 5.97
N ASP A 11 5.40 -6.82 6.07
CA ASP A 11 4.87 -7.67 5.01
C ASP A 11 4.47 -6.85 3.79
N VAL A 12 3.81 -5.70 4.02
CA VAL A 12 3.46 -4.76 2.96
C VAL A 12 4.71 -4.30 2.21
N LEU A 13 5.75 -3.89 2.93
CA LEU A 13 7.02 -3.47 2.32
C LEU A 13 7.65 -4.60 1.49
N ARG A 14 7.67 -5.83 2.02
CA ARG A 14 8.23 -7.00 1.31
C ARG A 14 7.47 -7.29 0.02
N ILE A 15 6.14 -7.23 0.04
CA ILE A 15 5.29 -7.46 -1.13
C ILE A 15 5.53 -6.36 -2.18
N VAL A 16 5.54 -5.09 -1.76
CA VAL A 16 5.78 -3.96 -2.67
C VAL A 16 7.20 -4.02 -3.26
N ARG A 17 8.22 -4.40 -2.49
CA ARG A 17 9.58 -4.59 -3.02
C ARG A 17 9.62 -5.71 -4.06
N ARG A 18 9.02 -6.87 -3.77
CA ARG A 18 8.92 -7.96 -4.75
C ARG A 18 8.22 -7.52 -6.05
N TRP A 19 7.18 -6.71 -5.93
CA TRP A 19 6.52 -6.11 -7.09
C TRP A 19 7.46 -5.15 -7.85
N ALA A 20 8.16 -4.24 -7.16
CA ALA A 20 9.09 -3.31 -7.79
C ALA A 20 10.27 -4.03 -8.48
N ASP A 21 10.77 -5.11 -7.88
CA ASP A 21 11.85 -5.96 -8.41
C ASP A 21 11.45 -6.73 -9.69
N SER A 22 10.15 -6.86 -9.98
CA SER A 22 9.68 -7.45 -11.25
C SER A 22 9.95 -6.54 -12.46
N PHE A 23 10.31 -5.27 -12.23
CA PHE A 23 10.68 -4.32 -13.26
C PHE A 23 12.20 -4.19 -13.37
N LYS A 24 12.69 -3.88 -14.58
CA LYS A 24 14.14 -3.63 -14.80
C LYS A 24 14.70 -2.47 -13.97
N THR A 25 13.86 -1.50 -13.59
CA THR A 25 14.27 -0.32 -12.81
C THR A 25 13.12 0.17 -11.92
N GLU A 26 13.46 0.80 -10.79
CA GLU A 26 12.48 1.46 -9.90
C GLU A 26 11.67 2.55 -10.65
N SER A 27 12.30 3.25 -11.59
CA SER A 27 11.62 4.24 -12.45
C SER A 27 10.54 3.61 -13.32
N ALA A 28 10.75 2.38 -13.82
CA ALA A 28 9.75 1.66 -14.59
C ALA A 28 8.57 1.20 -13.71
N ALA A 29 8.85 0.72 -12.50
CA ALA A 29 7.81 0.39 -11.52
C ALA A 29 6.97 1.63 -11.17
N ALA A 30 7.61 2.77 -10.88
CA ALA A 30 6.91 4.02 -10.59
C ALA A 30 6.04 4.51 -11.77
N ARG A 31 6.55 4.42 -13.01
CA ARG A 31 5.78 4.76 -14.21
C ARG A 31 4.57 3.86 -14.42
N SER A 32 4.66 2.57 -14.07
CA SER A 32 3.52 1.63 -14.23
C SER A 32 2.29 2.02 -13.40
N VAL A 33 2.49 2.78 -12.32
CA VAL A 33 1.42 3.30 -11.45
C VAL A 33 1.25 4.83 -11.53
N GLY A 34 1.92 5.47 -12.49
CA GLY A 34 1.81 6.89 -12.76
C GLY A 34 2.35 7.81 -11.65
N ILE A 35 3.41 7.40 -10.95
CA ILE A 35 4.08 8.22 -9.92
C ILE A 35 5.54 8.50 -10.27
N ALA A 36 6.14 9.51 -9.63
CA ALA A 36 7.57 9.77 -9.76
C ALA A 36 8.39 8.70 -9.01
N ARG A 37 9.58 8.36 -9.54
CA ARG A 37 10.52 7.44 -8.89
C ARG A 37 10.83 7.84 -7.45
N GLN A 38 11.06 9.13 -7.22
CA GLN A 38 11.34 9.65 -5.88
C GLN A 38 10.18 9.41 -4.91
N THR A 39 8.93 9.50 -5.37
CA THR A 39 7.76 9.19 -4.57
C THR A 39 7.74 7.71 -4.16
N LEU A 40 8.05 6.80 -5.08
CA LEU A 40 8.16 5.38 -4.77
C LEU A 40 9.29 5.11 -3.75
N ASN A 41 10.44 5.78 -3.93
CA ASN A 41 11.59 5.68 -3.04
C ASN A 41 11.28 6.17 -1.60
N GLU A 42 10.54 7.27 -1.48
CA GLU A 42 10.10 7.80 -0.18
C GLU A 42 9.14 6.82 0.52
N MET A 43 8.29 6.11 -0.23
CA MET A 43 7.40 5.09 0.31
C MET A 43 8.17 3.84 0.78
N THR A 44 9.10 3.34 -0.02
CA THR A 44 9.89 2.14 0.32
C THR A 44 10.87 2.36 1.47
N ASN A 45 11.26 3.61 1.72
CA ASN A 45 12.05 4.04 2.88
C ASN A 45 11.19 4.44 4.10
N GLY A 46 9.86 4.32 4.03
CA GLY A 46 8.97 4.62 5.15
C GLY A 46 8.82 6.11 5.47
N LYS A 47 9.32 7.02 4.61
CA LYS A 47 9.09 8.47 4.74
C LYS A 47 7.65 8.85 4.41
N LYS A 48 6.98 8.04 3.57
CA LYS A 48 5.57 8.20 3.20
C LYS A 48 4.85 6.85 3.27
N PRO A 49 3.55 6.83 3.61
CA PRO A 49 2.75 5.62 3.49
C PRO A 49 2.59 5.23 2.01
N PHE A 50 2.45 3.92 1.74
CA PHE A 50 2.14 3.44 0.39
C PHE A 50 0.77 3.95 -0.06
N SER A 51 0.71 4.49 -1.27
CA SER A 51 -0.56 4.87 -1.88
C SER A 51 -1.36 3.64 -2.28
N GLU A 52 -2.68 3.79 -2.36
CA GLU A 52 -3.58 2.71 -2.78
C GLU A 52 -3.23 2.17 -4.18
N ARG A 53 -2.75 3.03 -5.09
CA ARG A 53 -2.27 2.63 -6.42
C ARG A 53 -1.10 1.66 -6.34
N VAL A 54 -0.11 1.95 -5.50
CA VAL A 54 1.06 1.08 -5.30
C VAL A 54 0.66 -0.23 -4.62
N LEU A 55 -0.21 -0.17 -3.61
CA LEU A 55 -0.73 -1.36 -2.94
C LEU A 55 -1.48 -2.25 -3.92
N SER A 56 -2.38 -1.67 -4.72
CA SER A 56 -3.17 -2.39 -5.72
C SER A 56 -2.31 -3.02 -6.80
N ALA A 57 -1.31 -2.27 -7.31
CA ALA A 57 -0.36 -2.79 -8.29
C ALA A 57 0.50 -3.94 -7.74
N ALA A 58 0.84 -3.89 -6.45
CA ALA A 58 1.52 -4.97 -5.73
C ALA A 58 0.57 -6.15 -5.36
N GLY A 59 -0.69 -6.12 -5.78
CA GLY A 59 -1.69 -7.16 -5.51
C GLY A 59 -2.31 -7.11 -4.11
N ILE A 60 -2.05 -6.04 -3.34
CA ILE A 60 -2.60 -5.84 -2.01
C ILE A 60 -3.95 -5.13 -2.15
N LYS A 61 -5.03 -5.89 -1.98
CA LYS A 61 -6.39 -5.34 -1.86
C LYS A 61 -6.62 -4.95 -0.40
N ARG A 62 -6.68 -3.65 -0.11
CA ARG A 62 -7.02 -3.16 1.23
C ARG A 62 -8.53 -3.20 1.39
N ILE A 63 -9.03 -4.22 2.09
CA ILE A 63 -10.41 -4.19 2.61
C ILE A 63 -10.35 -3.35 3.89
N GLN A 64 -10.55 -2.04 3.75
CA GLN A 64 -10.82 -1.21 4.92
C GLN A 64 -12.28 -1.47 5.29
N PRO A 65 -12.60 -1.94 6.52
CA PRO A 65 -13.98 -1.95 6.95
C PRO A 65 -14.53 -0.53 6.80
N PRO A 66 -15.80 -0.36 6.37
CA PRO A 66 -16.40 0.96 6.28
C PRO A 66 -16.17 1.66 7.63
N ALA A 67 -15.77 2.92 7.59
CA ALA A 67 -15.70 3.72 8.81
C ALA A 67 -17.06 3.57 9.49
N GLU A 68 -17.09 2.97 10.67
CA GLU A 68 -18.30 2.91 11.48
C GLU A 68 -18.70 4.37 11.72
N TYR A 69 -19.67 4.84 10.93
CA TYR A 69 -20.39 6.07 11.23
C TYR A 69 -21.14 5.76 12.53
N TYR A 70 -20.52 6.08 13.66
CA TYR A 70 -21.26 6.31 14.88
C TYR A 70 -22.15 7.51 14.57
N LEU A 71 -23.43 7.27 14.27
CA LEU A 71 -24.47 8.26 14.52
C LEU A 71 -24.33 8.54 16.03
N MET A 72 -23.67 9.63 16.37
CA MET A 72 -23.91 10.25 17.67
C MET A 72 -25.37 10.67 17.61
N ASP A 73 -26.24 9.88 18.23
CA ASP A 73 -27.62 10.26 18.49
C ASP A 73 -27.59 11.67 19.10
N GLU A 74 -28.14 12.63 18.36
CA GLU A 74 -28.53 13.91 18.93
C GLU A 74 -29.62 13.61 19.97
N ILE A 75 -29.33 13.91 21.24
CA ILE A 75 -30.32 13.96 22.32
C ILE A 75 -30.48 15.40 22.76
#